data_AF-A0A9X3J547-F1
#
_entry.id   AF-A0A9X3J547-F1
#
_cell.length_a   1.000
_cell.length_b   1.000
_cell.length_c   1.000
_cell.angle_alpha   90.00
_cell.angle_beta   90.00
_cell.angle_gamma   90.00
#
_symmetry.space_group_name_H-M   'P 1'
#
loop_
_entity.id
_entity.type
_entity.pdbx_description
1 polymer ?
#
loop_
_entity_poly.entity_id
_entity_poly.type
_entity_poly.pdbx_seq_one_letter_code
_entity_poly.pdbx_strand_id
1 'polypeptide(L)'
;MTKRSYKQLLTVCILIALGSCIKNDIPYPQVFGEFLAFEVKGQIGNPIIATEEQTLHIELEEDVDPGQLEMVSYTITENASISPAIETTIDISDSKNYTITTYQDYVWTLSASQNIERYFVIENQVGSQEINSVNKTAKAYLYKEGDIENVTVTRFKLAPEGAAY
;
A
#
# COMPACT_ATOMS: atom_id res chain seq x y z
N MET A 1 -27.71 4.58 -73.92
CA MET A 1 -26.45 4.46 -73.16
C MET A 1 -26.77 4.57 -71.67
N THR A 2 -27.10 3.52 -70.92
CA THR A 2 -27.48 3.74 -69.49
C THR A 2 -27.39 2.54 -68.54
N LYS A 3 -27.49 1.27 -68.98
CA LYS A 3 -27.55 0.13 -68.03
C LYS A 3 -26.18 -0.43 -67.61
N ARG A 4 -25.14 -0.33 -68.44
CA ARG A 4 -23.79 -0.86 -68.15
C ARG A 4 -23.00 0.06 -67.21
N SER A 5 -23.18 1.37 -67.36
CA SER A 5 -22.59 2.40 -66.48
C SER A 5 -23.20 2.41 -65.09
N TYR A 6 -24.51 2.13 -64.93
CA TYR A 6 -25.16 2.04 -63.60
C TYR A 6 -24.64 0.85 -62.79
N LYS A 7 -24.43 -0.33 -63.43
CA LYS A 7 -23.84 -1.49 -62.76
C LYS A 7 -22.39 -1.21 -62.32
N GLN A 8 -21.60 -0.52 -63.14
CA GLN A 8 -20.23 -0.15 -62.78
C GLN A 8 -20.19 0.90 -61.66
N LEU A 9 -21.11 1.86 -61.66
CA LEU A 9 -21.21 2.87 -60.59
C LEU A 9 -21.66 2.25 -59.25
N LEU A 10 -22.58 1.27 -59.30
CA LEU A 10 -23.07 0.56 -58.11
C LEU A 10 -21.99 -0.33 -57.47
N THR A 11 -21.13 -0.97 -58.29
CA THR A 11 -20.02 -1.79 -57.79
C THR A 11 -18.93 -0.95 -57.11
N VAL A 12 -18.68 0.28 -57.56
CA VAL A 12 -17.66 1.17 -56.97
C VAL A 12 -18.11 1.71 -55.61
N CYS A 13 -19.40 2.04 -55.43
CA CYS A 13 -19.93 2.49 -54.13
C CYS A 13 -19.87 1.41 -53.03
N ILE A 14 -19.99 0.12 -53.39
CA ILE A 14 -19.92 -1.00 -52.44
C ILE A 14 -18.48 -1.24 -51.94
N LEU A 15 -17.47 -0.96 -52.76
CA LEU A 15 -16.06 -1.07 -52.36
C LEU A 15 -15.61 0.05 -51.42
N ILE A 16 -16.21 1.24 -51.50
CA ILE A 16 -15.91 2.38 -50.61
C ILE A 16 -16.57 2.19 -49.23
N ALA A 17 -17.70 1.47 -49.16
CA ALA A 17 -18.41 1.21 -47.91
C ALA A 17 -17.71 0.20 -46.98
N LEU A 18 -16.77 -0.60 -47.48
CA LEU A 18 -16.00 -1.57 -46.68
C LEU A 18 -14.69 -1.00 -46.11
N GLY A 19 -14.33 0.24 -46.48
CA GLY A 19 -13.10 0.92 -46.04
C GLY A 19 -13.29 1.87 -44.85
N SER A 20 -14.51 2.05 -44.34
CA SER A 20 -14.80 2.97 -43.23
C SER A 20 -14.85 2.25 -41.89
N CYS A 21 -13.84 1.44 -41.61
CA CYS A 21 -13.48 1.13 -40.23
C CYS A 21 -12.51 2.25 -39.80
N ILE A 22 -13.01 3.29 -39.15
CA ILE A 22 -12.14 4.23 -38.43
C ILE A 22 -11.54 3.42 -37.28
N LYS A 23 -10.40 2.78 -37.52
CA LYS A 23 -9.49 2.41 -36.43
C LYS A 23 -8.98 3.73 -35.87
N ASN A 24 -9.43 4.06 -34.67
CA ASN A 24 -8.86 5.16 -33.92
C ASN A 24 -7.42 4.77 -33.55
N ASP A 25 -6.48 4.95 -34.47
CA ASP A 25 -5.03 4.68 -34.32
C ASP A 25 -4.30 5.83 -33.61
N ILE A 26 -5.03 6.69 -32.90
CA ILE A 26 -4.43 7.76 -32.09
C ILE A 26 -4.05 7.14 -30.75
N PRO A 27 -2.76 7.05 -30.40
CA PRO A 27 -2.36 6.60 -29.07
C PRO A 27 -2.95 7.58 -28.05
N TYR A 28 -3.68 7.06 -27.07
CA TYR A 28 -4.17 7.90 -25.98
C TYR A 28 -2.99 8.55 -25.26
N PRO A 29 -3.15 9.80 -24.79
CA PRO A 29 -2.13 10.42 -23.95
C PRO A 29 -1.88 9.54 -22.72
N GLN A 30 -0.61 9.24 -22.42
CA GLN A 30 -0.24 8.52 -21.20
C GLN A 30 -0.35 9.48 -20.02
N VAL A 31 -1.46 9.36 -19.28
CA VAL A 31 -1.64 10.03 -18.00
C VAL A 31 -1.44 8.98 -16.91
N PHE A 32 -0.32 9.04 -16.21
CA PHE A 32 0.00 8.08 -15.17
C PHE A 32 -0.90 8.29 -13.95
N GLY A 33 -1.54 7.21 -13.48
CA GLY A 33 -2.37 7.22 -12.29
C GLY A 33 -1.50 6.96 -11.06
N GLU A 34 -1.33 7.97 -10.21
CA GLU A 34 -0.50 7.89 -9.01
C GLU A 34 -1.16 8.52 -7.79
N PHE A 35 -0.67 8.12 -6.62
CA PHE A 35 -0.87 8.89 -5.39
C PHE A 35 0.02 10.12 -5.42
N LEU A 36 -0.55 11.28 -5.09
CA LEU A 36 0.16 12.55 -4.96
C LEU A 36 0.32 12.94 -3.49
N ALA A 37 -0.62 12.53 -2.64
CA ALA A 37 -0.58 12.72 -1.20
C ALA A 37 -1.39 11.61 -0.50
N PHE A 38 -0.99 11.27 0.72
CA PHE A 38 -1.70 10.32 1.57
C PHE A 38 -1.37 10.62 3.03
N GLU A 39 -2.39 10.70 3.87
CA GLU A 39 -2.25 11.05 5.27
C GLU A 39 -3.30 10.33 6.12
N VAL A 40 -2.85 9.50 7.05
CA VAL A 40 -3.69 8.90 8.09
C VAL A 40 -3.37 9.51 9.45
N LYS A 41 -4.29 9.36 10.39
CA LYS A 41 -4.07 9.77 11.78
C LYS A 41 -2.95 8.94 12.42
N GLY A 42 -2.05 9.61 13.14
CA GLY A 42 -0.90 8.97 13.78
C GLY A 42 0.18 8.52 12.79
N GLN A 43 0.21 9.09 11.58
CA GLN A 43 1.33 8.93 10.65
C GLN A 43 2.54 9.74 11.11
N ILE A 44 3.71 9.10 11.07
CA ILE A 44 5.00 9.76 11.31
C ILE A 44 5.54 10.25 9.96
N GLY A 45 5.72 11.56 9.87
CA GLY A 45 6.33 12.19 8.70
C GLY A 45 5.50 12.07 7.42
N ASN A 46 6.19 12.18 6.28
CA ASN A 46 5.56 12.13 4.96
C ASN A 46 5.51 10.71 4.42
N PRO A 47 4.49 10.36 3.60
CA PRO A 47 4.46 9.08 2.92
C PRO A 47 5.62 8.96 1.93
N ILE A 48 6.13 7.74 1.76
CA ILE A 48 7.08 7.40 0.70
C ILE A 48 6.26 6.90 -0.49
N ILE A 49 6.14 7.73 -1.51
CA ILE A 49 5.48 7.40 -2.78
C ILE A 49 6.57 7.05 -3.79
N ALA A 50 6.65 5.78 -4.18
CA ALA A 50 7.62 5.28 -5.14
C ALA A 50 6.88 4.93 -6.44
N THR A 51 6.85 5.89 -7.37
CA THR A 51 6.07 5.85 -8.62
C THR A 51 6.51 4.73 -9.56
N GLU A 52 7.82 4.44 -9.64
CA GLU A 52 8.35 3.37 -10.52
C GLU A 52 7.93 1.98 -10.03
N GLU A 53 7.90 1.78 -8.71
CA GLU A 53 7.50 0.55 -8.05
C GLU A 53 5.99 0.45 -7.80
N GLN A 54 5.26 1.55 -8.00
CA GLN A 54 3.84 1.69 -7.68
C GLN A 54 3.57 1.32 -6.21
N THR A 55 4.40 1.85 -5.31
CA THR A 55 4.25 1.62 -3.86
C THR A 55 4.02 2.91 -3.11
N LEU A 56 3.19 2.82 -2.08
CA LEU A 56 2.93 3.86 -1.11
C LEU A 56 3.24 3.27 0.27
N HIS A 57 4.21 3.83 0.96
CA HIS A 57 4.60 3.39 2.30
C HIS A 57 4.42 4.51 3.32
N ILE A 58 3.87 4.18 4.47
CA ILE A 58 3.70 5.09 5.61
C ILE A 58 4.36 4.52 6.86
N GLU A 59 4.86 5.39 7.72
CA GLU A 59 5.32 5.04 9.06
C GLU A 59 4.27 5.49 10.07
N LEU A 60 3.97 4.64 11.05
CA LEU A 60 2.93 4.87 12.07
C LEU A 60 3.55 5.03 13.46
N GLU A 61 2.92 5.86 14.27
CA GLU A 61 3.17 5.94 15.71
C GLU A 61 2.88 4.59 16.39
N GLU A 62 3.53 4.33 17.52
CA GLU A 62 3.50 3.03 18.18
C GLU A 62 2.12 2.68 18.76
N ASP A 63 1.33 3.67 19.16
CA ASP A 63 0.00 3.50 19.77
C ASP A 63 -1.14 3.41 18.75
N VAL A 64 -0.82 3.51 17.46
CA VAL A 64 -1.79 3.46 16.36
C VAL A 64 -2.12 2.02 16.00
N ASP A 65 -3.41 1.70 15.87
CA ASP A 65 -3.88 0.40 15.37
C ASP A 65 -3.88 0.37 13.84
N PRO A 66 -3.00 -0.41 13.17
CA PRO A 66 -2.99 -0.52 11.72
C PRO A 66 -4.26 -1.17 11.16
N GLY A 67 -5.04 -1.89 11.98
CA GLY A 67 -6.32 -2.48 11.58
C GLY A 67 -7.47 -1.49 11.49
N GLN A 68 -7.32 -0.30 12.09
CA GLN A 68 -8.37 0.72 12.18
C GLN A 68 -7.81 2.13 11.95
N LEU A 69 -7.07 2.33 10.85
CA LEU A 69 -6.47 3.63 10.53
C LEU A 69 -7.52 4.61 10.03
N GLU A 70 -7.65 5.74 10.73
CA GLU A 70 -8.51 6.86 10.32
C GLU A 70 -7.84 7.62 9.16
N MET A 71 -8.52 7.69 8.02
CA MET A 71 -8.08 8.42 6.84
C MET A 71 -8.28 9.94 7.05
N VAL A 72 -7.21 10.72 6.96
CA VAL A 72 -7.28 12.20 7.04
C VAL A 72 -7.48 12.77 5.65
N SER A 73 -6.57 12.44 4.73
CA SER A 73 -6.67 12.90 3.34
C SER A 73 -5.88 12.01 2.38
N TYR A 74 -6.26 12.01 1.11
CA TYR A 74 -5.45 11.49 0.04
C TYR A 74 -5.68 12.31 -1.22
N THR A 75 -4.70 12.33 -2.11
CA THR A 75 -4.81 12.96 -3.43
C THR A 75 -4.25 12.00 -4.45
N ILE A 76 -4.94 11.85 -5.57
CA ILE A 76 -4.51 11.07 -6.74
C ILE A 76 -4.44 11.98 -7.96
N THR A 77 -3.86 11.48 -9.06
CA THR A 77 -3.86 12.17 -10.35
C THR A 77 -5.23 12.74 -10.70
N GLU A 78 -5.26 13.98 -11.21
CA GLU A 78 -6.50 14.66 -11.57
C GLU A 78 -7.33 13.82 -12.57
N ASN A 79 -8.64 13.77 -12.37
CA ASN A 79 -9.59 12.99 -13.18
C ASN A 79 -9.37 11.46 -13.15
N ALA A 80 -8.45 10.95 -12.32
CA ALA A 80 -8.34 9.52 -12.07
C ALA A 80 -9.44 9.03 -11.12
N SER A 81 -9.79 7.76 -11.23
CA SER A 81 -10.62 7.06 -10.25
C SER A 81 -9.80 6.06 -9.47
N ILE A 82 -10.20 5.75 -8.24
CA ILE A 82 -9.54 4.75 -7.39
C ILE A 82 -10.50 3.62 -7.02
N SER A 83 -10.03 2.38 -7.04
CA SER A 83 -10.79 1.18 -6.67
C SER A 83 -9.93 0.20 -5.86
N PRO A 84 -10.41 -0.37 -4.74
CA PRO A 84 -11.68 -0.01 -4.09
C PRO A 84 -11.66 1.44 -3.62
N ALA A 85 -12.84 2.00 -3.34
CA ALA A 85 -12.91 3.33 -2.72
C ALA A 85 -12.15 3.29 -1.37
N ILE A 86 -11.44 4.37 -1.07
CA ILE A 86 -10.80 4.53 0.23
C ILE A 86 -11.88 4.94 1.23
N GLU A 87 -12.11 4.10 2.23
CA GLU A 87 -13.06 4.33 3.31
C GLU A 87 -12.49 5.30 4.35
N THR A 88 -13.33 5.81 5.25
CA THR A 88 -12.89 6.69 6.35
C THR A 88 -11.99 5.97 7.35
N THR A 89 -12.08 4.65 7.41
CA THR A 89 -11.25 3.80 8.24
C THR A 89 -10.75 2.65 7.37
N ILE A 90 -9.45 2.37 7.42
CA ILE A 90 -8.83 1.33 6.60
C ILE A 90 -7.97 0.40 7.46
N ASP A 91 -7.98 -0.89 7.10
CA ASP A 91 -7.07 -1.90 7.63
C ASP A 91 -5.84 -2.00 6.71
N ILE A 92 -4.67 -1.72 7.27
CA ILE A 92 -3.33 -1.89 6.68
C ILE A 92 -2.44 -2.70 7.66
N SER A 93 -3.03 -3.63 8.41
CA SER A 93 -2.26 -4.62 9.18
C SER A 93 -1.38 -5.46 8.26
N ASP A 94 -1.84 -5.64 7.03
CA ASP A 94 -1.12 -6.18 5.88
C ASP A 94 -1.13 -5.16 4.73
N SER A 95 -0.27 -5.35 3.73
CA SER A 95 -0.26 -4.50 2.54
C SER A 95 -1.58 -4.61 1.76
N LYS A 96 -2.08 -3.48 1.25
CA LYS A 96 -3.36 -3.39 0.54
C LYS A 96 -3.17 -2.82 -0.86
N ASN A 97 -3.88 -3.39 -1.83
CA ASN A 97 -3.79 -2.93 -3.21
C ASN A 97 -4.94 -1.99 -3.59
N TYR A 98 -4.61 -0.95 -4.33
CA TYR A 98 -5.54 -0.01 -4.93
C TYR A 98 -5.23 0.14 -6.41
N THR A 99 -6.26 0.19 -7.25
CA THR A 99 -6.12 0.49 -8.67
C THR A 99 -6.49 1.95 -8.89
N ILE A 100 -5.53 2.74 -9.38
CA ILE A 100 -5.79 4.08 -9.88
C ILE A 100 -5.96 3.97 -11.39
N THR A 101 -7.11 4.40 -11.89
CA THR A 101 -7.48 4.29 -13.31
C THR A 101 -7.55 5.67 -13.94
N THR A 102 -6.85 5.85 -15.05
CA THR A 102 -6.95 7.01 -15.96
C THR A 102 -7.48 6.52 -17.32
N TYR A 103 -6.62 6.44 -18.34
CA TYR A 103 -6.84 5.72 -19.60
C TYR A 103 -6.43 4.24 -19.51
N GLN A 104 -5.70 3.89 -18.45
CA GLN A 104 -5.25 2.54 -18.13
C GLN A 104 -5.23 2.36 -16.61
N ASP A 105 -5.05 1.13 -16.17
CA ASP A 105 -5.04 0.76 -14.75
C ASP A 105 -3.61 0.70 -14.20
N TYR A 106 -3.42 1.28 -13.02
CA TYR A 106 -2.18 1.27 -12.26
C TYR A 106 -2.43 0.67 -10.89
N VAL A 107 -1.81 -0.47 -10.60
CA VAL A 107 -1.99 -1.18 -9.33
C VAL A 107 -0.94 -0.72 -8.35
N TRP A 108 -1.39 -0.04 -7.30
CA TRP A 108 -0.56 0.45 -6.23
C TRP A 108 -0.63 -0.44 -5.01
N THR A 109 0.51 -0.68 -4.37
CA THR A 109 0.60 -1.39 -3.09
C THR A 109 0.81 -0.38 -1.96
N LEU A 110 -0.18 -0.26 -1.08
CA LEU A 110 -0.10 0.50 0.17
C LEU A 110 0.41 -0.41 1.29
N SER A 111 1.40 0.06 2.05
CA SER A 111 1.93 -0.66 3.20
C SER A 111 2.27 0.30 4.34
N ALA A 112 2.29 -0.21 5.56
CA ALA A 112 2.68 0.56 6.73
C ALA A 112 3.81 -0.15 7.47
N SER A 113 4.64 0.62 8.17
CA SER A 113 5.56 0.11 9.19
C SER A 113 5.31 0.80 10.52
N GLN A 114 5.59 0.08 11.61
CA GLN A 114 5.48 0.60 12.96
C GLN A 114 6.72 0.19 13.74
N ASN A 115 7.47 1.17 14.22
CA ASN A 115 8.66 0.92 15.00
C ASN A 115 8.29 0.81 16.48
N ILE A 116 8.03 -0.42 16.92
CA ILE A 116 7.66 -0.72 18.32
C ILE A 116 8.92 -0.93 19.15
N GLU A 117 9.15 -0.06 20.14
CA GLU A 117 10.24 -0.24 21.10
C GLU A 117 9.96 -1.45 21.99
N ARG A 118 10.94 -2.37 22.06
CA ARG A 118 10.82 -3.57 22.89
C ARG A 118 12.00 -3.71 23.84
N TYR A 119 11.69 -3.94 25.10
CA TYR A 119 12.66 -4.22 26.13
C TYR A 119 12.06 -5.10 27.22
N PHE A 120 12.92 -5.86 27.87
CA PHE A 120 12.62 -6.38 29.19
C PHE A 120 13.93 -6.47 29.97
N VAL A 121 13.85 -6.30 31.28
CA VAL A 121 15.00 -6.30 32.16
C VAL A 121 14.68 -7.19 33.34
N ILE A 122 15.59 -8.11 33.65
CA ILE A 122 15.49 -8.98 34.83
C ILE A 122 16.51 -8.56 35.89
N GLU A 123 16.24 -8.88 37.15
CA GLU A 123 17.22 -8.71 38.22
C GLU A 123 18.47 -9.57 37.95
N ASN A 124 19.65 -9.04 38.27
CA ASN A 124 20.94 -9.70 38.09
C ASN A 124 21.25 -10.11 36.62
N GLN A 125 20.63 -9.45 35.64
CA GLN A 125 20.93 -9.66 34.21
C GLN A 125 22.41 -9.41 33.90
N VAL A 126 22.97 -10.26 33.05
CA VAL A 126 24.30 -10.13 32.48
C VAL A 126 24.19 -9.68 31.03
N GLY A 127 24.76 -8.52 30.71
CA GLY A 127 24.72 -7.97 29.36
C GLY A 127 23.34 -7.49 28.93
N SER A 128 23.13 -7.40 27.62
CA SER A 128 21.87 -6.93 27.02
C SER A 128 20.92 -8.08 26.71
N GLN A 129 19.62 -7.80 26.76
CA GLN A 129 18.60 -8.72 26.30
C GLN A 129 18.61 -8.85 24.77
N GLU A 130 18.20 -10.02 24.27
CA GLU A 130 17.96 -10.27 22.86
C GLU A 130 16.46 -10.43 22.62
N ILE A 131 15.89 -9.58 21.78
CA ILE A 131 14.48 -9.66 21.40
C ILE A 131 14.43 -9.86 19.89
N ASN A 132 13.78 -10.94 19.48
CA ASN A 132 13.52 -11.26 18.08
C ASN A 132 12.01 -11.20 17.84
N SER A 133 11.55 -10.11 17.22
CA SER A 133 10.15 -9.85 16.91
C SER A 133 9.57 -10.83 15.88
N VAL A 134 10.38 -11.28 14.92
CA VAL A 134 9.99 -12.23 13.87
C VAL A 134 9.69 -13.60 14.47
N ASN A 135 10.63 -14.13 15.25
CA ASN A 135 10.50 -15.44 15.89
C ASN A 135 9.72 -15.39 17.21
N LYS A 136 9.27 -14.21 17.63
CA LYS A 136 8.55 -13.96 18.90
C LYS A 136 9.30 -14.52 20.11
N THR A 137 10.61 -14.30 20.17
CA THR A 137 11.46 -14.74 21.29
C THR A 137 12.12 -13.58 22.01
N ALA A 138 12.31 -13.74 23.32
CA ALA A 138 12.97 -12.78 24.19
C ALA A 138 13.92 -13.57 25.12
N LYS A 139 15.21 -13.22 25.13
CA LYS A 139 16.26 -13.89 25.90
C LYS A 139 17.02 -12.91 26.76
N ALA A 140 17.28 -13.30 27.99
CA ALA A 140 18.16 -12.61 28.90
C ALA A 140 19.14 -13.64 29.48
N TYR A 141 20.27 -13.15 29.94
CA TYR A 141 21.35 -13.99 30.43
C TYR A 141 21.54 -13.73 31.92
N LEU A 142 21.71 -14.80 32.69
CA LEU A 142 22.06 -14.78 34.10
C LEU A 142 23.41 -15.47 34.30
N TYR A 143 24.06 -15.20 35.41
CA TYR A 143 25.20 -16.01 35.83
C TYR A 143 24.75 -17.46 36.04
N LYS A 144 25.60 -18.42 35.64
CA LYS A 144 25.31 -19.85 35.76
C LYS A 144 24.98 -20.28 37.21
N GLU A 145 25.61 -19.63 38.18
CA GLU A 145 25.41 -19.88 39.61
C GLU A 145 24.30 -19.00 40.22
N GLY A 146 23.65 -18.15 39.42
CA GLY A 146 22.53 -17.32 39.85
C GLY A 146 21.24 -18.13 39.99
N ASP A 147 20.30 -17.63 40.80
CA ASP A 147 18.98 -18.24 40.93
C ASP A 147 18.19 -18.06 39.62
N ILE A 148 17.92 -19.18 38.95
CA ILE A 148 17.10 -19.24 37.73
C ILE A 148 15.66 -19.71 37.99
N GLU A 149 15.37 -20.17 39.21
CA GLU A 149 14.04 -20.62 39.60
C GLU A 149 13.18 -19.42 40.03
N ASN A 150 13.79 -18.39 40.61
CA ASN A 150 13.11 -17.16 41.04
C ASN A 150 13.70 -15.93 40.32
N VAL A 151 13.24 -15.70 39.09
CA VAL A 151 13.67 -14.55 38.28
C VAL A 151 12.61 -13.45 38.30
N THR A 152 12.99 -12.28 38.81
CA THR A 152 12.14 -11.08 38.82
C THR A 152 12.35 -10.26 37.55
N VAL A 153 11.26 -9.93 36.85
CA VAL A 153 11.26 -8.94 35.76
C VAL A 153 11.02 -7.55 36.33
N THR A 154 11.95 -6.62 36.14
CA THR A 154 11.86 -5.25 36.69
C THR A 154 11.25 -4.26 35.70
N ARG A 155 11.45 -4.47 34.41
CA ARG A 155 10.91 -3.65 33.33
C ARG A 155 10.50 -4.56 32.18
N PHE A 156 9.40 -4.23 31.50
CA PHE A 156 8.87 -5.05 30.42
C PHE A 156 8.00 -4.22 29.47
N LYS A 157 8.30 -4.31 28.18
CA LYS A 157 7.52 -3.79 27.05
C LYS A 157 7.84 -4.66 25.84
N LEU A 158 6.90 -5.50 25.40
CA LEU A 158 7.04 -6.33 24.19
C LEU A 158 6.00 -6.04 23.10
N ALA A 159 4.97 -5.28 23.47
CA ALA A 159 3.87 -4.87 22.60
C ALA A 159 3.87 -3.34 22.44
N PRO A 160 3.16 -2.85 21.42
CA PRO A 160 2.97 -1.42 21.22
C PRO A 160 2.37 -0.73 22.45
N GLU A 161 2.58 0.58 22.55
CA GLU A 161 1.98 1.40 23.61
C GLU A 161 0.44 1.35 23.52
N GLY A 162 -0.23 1.25 24.66
CA GLY A 162 -1.70 1.16 24.69
C GLY A 162 -2.30 -0.20 24.33
N ALA A 163 -1.50 -1.23 24.03
CA ALA A 163 -2.01 -2.57 23.79
C ALA A 163 -2.79 -3.10 25.03
N ALA A 164 -4.09 -3.31 24.87
CA ALA A 164 -4.95 -3.97 25.86
C ALA A 164 -4.96 -5.49 25.60
N TYR A 165 -4.73 -6.27 26.65
CA TYR A 165 -4.77 -7.74 26.62
C TYR A 165 -6.07 -8.28 27.21
#